data_AF-G7YML7-F1
#
_entry.id   AF-G7YML7-F1
#
_cell.length_a   1.000
_cell.length_b   1.000
_cell.length_c   1.000
_cell.angle_alpha   90.00
_cell.angle_beta   90.00
_cell.angle_gamma   90.00
#
_symmetry.space_group_name_H-M   'P 1'
#
loop_
_entity.id
_entity.type
_entity.pdbx_description
1 polymer ?
#
loop_
_entity_poly.entity_id
_entity_poly.type
_entity_poly.pdbx_seq_one_letter_code
_entity_poly.pdbx_strand_id
1 'polypeptide(L)'
;MIALEEQEQSKLREQAEAVASEKRAKQAAARKATKQKVTAYKAAKMAAKAREMEKEANRLAVLRDIHEKQARIDTDRLVQAEKQRLAELHRQRVLAKERVELEASRRQSRLDCIAKKVRPVVKSDPERITSETRAWRIKLEQRRQEAELLAELEEFVPSHLMTSLTTFSDSQLYADRRTRLTAALHSAGLLDSDYARTLLSGVQPTVPPRKDSQTCEQLKQILNPESKGS
;
A
#
# COMPACT_ATOMS: atom_id res chain seq x y z
N MET A 1 -76.20 21.15 -87.35
CA MET A 1 -75.73 19.82 -86.91
C MET A 1 -74.59 19.99 -85.90
N ILE A 2 -73.49 20.66 -86.26
CA ILE A 2 -72.30 20.83 -85.39
C ILE A 2 -72.59 21.54 -84.04
N ALA A 3 -73.38 22.63 -84.04
CA ALA A 3 -73.67 23.40 -82.81
C ALA A 3 -74.57 22.67 -81.78
N LEU A 4 -75.37 21.69 -82.22
CA LEU A 4 -76.19 20.85 -81.33
C LEU A 4 -75.34 19.76 -80.67
N GLU A 5 -74.39 19.19 -81.40
CA GLU A 5 -73.42 18.22 -80.88
C GLU A 5 -72.49 18.83 -79.83
N GLU A 6 -72.07 20.09 -80.01
CA GLU A 6 -71.25 20.81 -79.02
C GLU A 6 -71.99 21.06 -77.70
N GLN A 7 -73.29 21.38 -77.76
CA GLN A 7 -74.13 21.56 -76.56
C GLN A 7 -74.43 20.23 -75.84
N GLU A 8 -74.60 19.16 -76.59
CA GLU A 8 -74.73 17.81 -76.03
C GLU A 8 -73.43 17.39 -75.33
N GLN A 9 -72.27 17.65 -75.94
CA GLN A 9 -70.97 17.37 -75.33
C GLN A 9 -70.67 18.24 -74.10
N SER A 10 -71.07 19.52 -74.09
CA SER A 10 -70.88 20.37 -72.91
C SER A 10 -71.73 19.89 -71.73
N LYS A 11 -72.98 19.51 -71.97
CA LYS A 11 -73.86 18.91 -70.94
C LYS A 11 -73.30 17.60 -70.41
N LEU A 12 -72.76 16.74 -71.27
CA LEU A 12 -72.12 15.49 -70.86
C LEU A 12 -70.85 15.73 -70.02
N ARG A 13 -70.06 16.76 -70.36
CA ARG A 13 -68.88 17.18 -69.57
C ARG A 13 -69.27 17.73 -68.21
N GLU A 14 -70.27 18.60 -68.14
CA GLU A 14 -70.80 19.14 -66.89
C GLU A 14 -71.37 18.03 -65.98
N GLN A 15 -72.11 17.08 -66.55
CA GLN A 15 -72.59 15.91 -65.80
C GLN A 15 -71.44 15.02 -65.31
N ALA A 16 -70.42 14.79 -66.13
CA ALA A 16 -69.24 14.01 -65.75
C ALA A 16 -68.43 14.72 -64.64
N GLU A 17 -68.30 16.04 -64.70
CA GLU A 17 -67.64 16.86 -63.68
C GLU A 17 -68.43 16.88 -62.36
N ALA A 18 -69.77 17.00 -62.42
CA ALA A 18 -70.63 16.90 -61.25
C ALA A 18 -70.45 15.53 -60.56
N VAL A 19 -70.52 14.43 -61.31
CA VAL A 19 -70.29 13.07 -60.80
C VAL A 19 -68.88 12.90 -60.24
N ALA A 20 -67.86 13.49 -60.88
CA ALA A 20 -66.47 13.45 -60.39
C ALA A 20 -66.31 14.25 -59.08
N SER A 21 -66.96 15.41 -58.97
CA SER A 21 -66.92 16.25 -57.77
C SER A 21 -67.59 15.56 -56.57
N GLU A 22 -68.74 14.91 -56.78
CA GLU A 22 -69.41 14.11 -55.76
C GLU A 22 -68.57 12.92 -55.31
N LYS A 23 -67.92 12.21 -56.25
CA LYS A 23 -66.98 11.13 -55.93
C LYS A 23 -65.82 11.64 -55.09
N ARG A 24 -65.24 12.81 -55.41
CA ARG A 24 -64.18 13.45 -54.61
C ARG A 24 -64.67 13.85 -53.22
N ALA A 25 -65.86 14.42 -53.10
CA ALA A 25 -66.45 14.79 -51.81
C ALA A 25 -66.71 13.56 -50.91
N LYS A 26 -67.26 12.47 -51.49
CA LYS A 26 -67.44 11.18 -50.79
C LYS A 26 -66.11 10.59 -50.33
N GLN A 27 -65.08 10.62 -51.16
CA GLN A 27 -63.73 10.18 -50.78
C GLN A 27 -63.11 11.05 -49.69
N ALA A 28 -63.28 12.38 -49.76
CA ALA A 28 -62.79 13.29 -48.73
C ALA A 28 -63.49 13.07 -47.37
N ALA A 29 -64.81 12.84 -47.38
CA ALA A 29 -65.57 12.49 -46.18
C ALA A 29 -65.09 11.16 -45.58
N ALA A 30 -64.87 10.13 -46.41
CA ALA A 30 -64.33 8.85 -45.96
C ALA A 30 -62.92 9.00 -45.36
N ARG A 31 -62.03 9.76 -46.02
CA ARG A 31 -60.68 10.09 -45.50
C ARG A 31 -60.72 10.86 -44.19
N LYS A 32 -61.67 11.78 -44.03
CA LYS A 32 -61.87 12.54 -42.78
C LYS A 32 -62.30 11.60 -41.66
N ALA A 33 -63.24 10.70 -41.91
CA ALA A 33 -63.71 9.71 -40.94
C ALA A 33 -62.60 8.72 -40.53
N THR A 34 -61.81 8.21 -41.49
CA THR A 34 -60.67 7.33 -41.17
C THR A 34 -59.59 8.06 -40.38
N LYS A 35 -59.27 9.31 -40.76
CA LYS A 35 -58.32 10.15 -40.01
C LYS A 35 -58.77 10.36 -38.57
N GLN A 36 -60.04 10.68 -38.34
CA GLN A 36 -60.61 10.83 -36.99
C GLN A 36 -60.51 9.54 -36.16
N LYS A 37 -60.79 8.38 -36.76
CA LYS A 37 -60.63 7.08 -36.09
C LYS A 37 -59.17 6.81 -35.71
N VAL A 38 -58.23 7.09 -36.62
CA VAL A 38 -56.79 6.92 -36.36
C VAL A 38 -56.31 7.87 -35.26
N THR A 39 -56.74 9.13 -35.27
CA THR A 39 -56.36 10.08 -34.22
C THR A 39 -56.92 9.69 -32.86
N ALA A 40 -58.18 9.25 -32.81
CA ALA A 40 -58.81 8.77 -31.58
C ALA A 40 -58.09 7.53 -31.02
N TYR A 41 -57.76 6.56 -31.89
CA TYR A 41 -57.00 5.38 -31.50
C TYR A 41 -55.61 5.74 -30.95
N LYS A 42 -54.87 6.62 -31.63
CA LYS A 42 -53.56 7.08 -31.17
C LYS A 42 -53.65 7.79 -29.82
N ALA A 43 -54.64 8.67 -29.63
CA ALA A 43 -54.87 9.36 -28.37
C ALA A 43 -55.17 8.37 -27.24
N ALA A 44 -56.05 7.39 -27.46
CA ALA A 44 -56.37 6.35 -26.50
C ALA A 44 -55.14 5.49 -26.14
N LYS A 45 -54.32 5.14 -27.14
CA LYS A 45 -53.06 4.40 -26.92
C LYS A 45 -52.06 5.19 -26.08
N MET A 46 -51.92 6.49 -26.33
CA MET A 46 -51.03 7.36 -25.55
C MET A 46 -51.54 7.53 -24.12
N ALA A 47 -52.85 7.71 -23.93
CA ALA A 47 -53.46 7.80 -22.59
C ALA A 47 -53.28 6.50 -21.80
N ALA A 48 -53.45 5.33 -22.44
CA ALA A 48 -53.19 4.04 -21.81
C ALA A 48 -51.72 3.91 -21.37
N LYS A 49 -50.77 4.28 -22.24
CA LYS A 49 -49.35 4.28 -21.90
C LYS A 49 -49.04 5.24 -20.73
N ALA A 50 -49.61 6.44 -20.73
CA ALA A 50 -49.42 7.40 -19.64
C ALA A 50 -49.91 6.85 -18.29
N ARG A 51 -51.07 6.20 -18.27
CA ARG A 51 -51.60 5.55 -17.05
C ARG A 51 -50.70 4.45 -16.52
N GLU A 52 -50.12 3.63 -17.40
CA GLU A 52 -49.16 2.60 -16.97
C GLU A 52 -47.87 3.22 -16.42
N MET A 53 -47.34 4.26 -17.09
CA MET A 53 -46.17 5.00 -16.60
C MET A 53 -46.43 5.63 -15.22
N GLU A 54 -47.63 6.18 -14.98
CA GLU A 54 -48.01 6.73 -13.67
C GLU A 54 -48.06 5.64 -12.59
N LYS A 55 -48.64 4.47 -12.89
CA LYS A 55 -48.63 3.33 -11.96
C LYS A 55 -47.22 2.87 -11.63
N GLU A 56 -46.36 2.75 -12.65
CA GLU A 56 -44.95 2.40 -12.46
C GLU A 56 -44.20 3.44 -11.63
N ALA A 57 -44.41 4.73 -11.92
CA ALA A 57 -43.81 5.82 -11.15
C ALA A 57 -44.23 5.78 -9.67
N ASN A 58 -45.51 5.56 -9.40
CA ASN A 58 -46.03 5.41 -8.04
C ASN A 58 -45.43 4.19 -7.33
N ARG A 59 -45.33 3.05 -8.02
CA ARG A 59 -44.67 1.84 -7.49
C ARG A 59 -43.21 2.09 -7.15
N LEU A 60 -42.48 2.78 -8.04
CA LEU A 60 -41.08 3.13 -7.82
C LEU A 60 -40.90 4.11 -6.66
N ALA A 61 -41.81 5.07 -6.48
CA ALA A 61 -41.79 5.99 -5.35
C ALA A 61 -41.90 5.22 -4.02
N VAL A 62 -42.87 4.30 -3.91
CA VAL A 62 -43.03 3.46 -2.71
C VAL A 62 -41.78 2.63 -2.43
N LEU A 63 -41.17 2.06 -3.47
CA LEU A 63 -39.93 1.29 -3.31
C LEU A 63 -38.76 2.17 -2.84
N ARG A 64 -38.64 3.39 -3.37
CA ARG A 64 -37.61 4.35 -2.92
C ARG A 64 -37.76 4.67 -1.45
N ASP A 65 -38.98 4.92 -0.97
CA ASP A 65 -39.24 5.21 0.45
C ASP A 65 -38.86 4.03 1.36
N ILE A 66 -39.15 2.80 0.93
CA ILE A 66 -38.75 1.59 1.67
C ILE A 66 -37.23 1.46 1.73
N HIS A 67 -36.55 1.64 0.59
CA HIS A 67 -35.10 1.58 0.52
C HIS A 67 -34.43 2.69 1.35
N GLU A 68 -34.98 3.89 1.36
CA GLU A 68 -34.45 4.98 2.17
C GLU A 68 -34.56 4.69 3.67
N LYS A 69 -35.72 4.18 4.11
CA LYS A 69 -35.91 3.74 5.51
C LYS A 69 -34.93 2.63 5.88
N GLN A 70 -34.77 1.65 5.00
CA GLN A 70 -33.85 0.54 5.23
C GLN A 70 -32.40 0.99 5.26
N ALA A 71 -32.01 1.90 4.37
CA ALA A 71 -30.67 2.47 4.34
C ALA A 71 -30.32 3.18 5.66
N ARG A 72 -31.25 3.95 6.23
CA ARG A 72 -31.06 4.59 7.55
C ARG A 72 -30.81 3.56 8.65
N ILE A 73 -31.62 2.50 8.69
CA ILE A 73 -31.47 1.40 9.67
C ILE A 73 -30.12 0.70 9.50
N ASP A 74 -29.71 0.42 8.27
CA ASP A 74 -28.46 -0.28 8.00
C ASP A 74 -27.24 0.59 8.29
N THR A 75 -27.31 1.90 8.02
CA THR A 75 -26.27 2.84 8.45
C THR A 75 -26.13 2.86 9.97
N ASP A 76 -27.24 2.89 10.71
CA ASP A 76 -27.20 2.88 12.17
C ASP A 76 -26.61 1.58 12.72
N ARG A 77 -26.96 0.43 12.12
CA ARG A 77 -26.40 -0.87 12.48
C ARG A 77 -24.90 -0.93 12.26
N LEU A 78 -24.40 -0.39 11.14
CA LEU A 78 -22.96 -0.33 10.85
C LEU A 78 -22.23 0.54 11.88
N VAL A 79 -22.79 1.71 12.21
CA VAL A 79 -22.21 2.59 13.24
C VAL A 79 -22.16 1.91 14.61
N GLN A 80 -23.22 1.18 14.99
CA GLN A 80 -23.24 0.44 16.25
C GLN A 80 -22.21 -0.70 16.26
N ALA A 81 -22.10 -1.47 15.17
CA ALA A 81 -21.12 -2.54 15.04
C ALA A 81 -19.68 -2.02 15.11
N GLU A 82 -19.41 -0.88 14.46
CA GLU A 82 -18.10 -0.23 14.52
C GLU A 82 -17.77 0.25 15.94
N LYS A 83 -18.72 0.88 16.64
CA LYS A 83 -18.56 1.30 18.03
C LYS A 83 -18.23 0.11 18.94
N GLN A 84 -18.94 -1.01 18.79
CA GLN A 84 -18.68 -2.23 19.57
C GLN A 84 -17.28 -2.78 19.29
N ARG A 85 -16.90 -2.90 18.01
CA ARG A 85 -15.56 -3.34 17.60
C ARG A 85 -14.46 -2.47 18.20
N LEU A 86 -14.61 -1.14 18.16
CA LEU A 86 -13.64 -0.22 18.75
C LEU A 86 -13.56 -0.37 20.27
N ALA A 87 -14.70 -0.56 20.94
CA ALA A 87 -14.73 -0.80 22.38
C ALA A 87 -14.03 -2.11 22.78
N GLU A 88 -14.24 -3.19 22.01
CA GLU A 88 -13.56 -4.47 22.23
C GLU A 88 -12.05 -4.36 22.02
N LEU A 89 -11.61 -3.72 20.94
CA LEU A 89 -10.19 -3.47 20.68
C LEU A 89 -9.56 -2.64 21.80
N HIS A 90 -10.26 -1.62 22.30
CA HIS A 90 -9.79 -0.83 23.42
C HIS A 90 -9.65 -1.68 24.69
N ARG A 91 -10.67 -2.49 25.02
CA ARG A 91 -10.62 -3.41 26.17
C ARG A 91 -9.46 -4.40 26.06
N GLN A 92 -9.25 -5.01 24.89
CA GLN A 92 -8.13 -5.92 24.67
C GLN A 92 -6.78 -5.23 24.85
N ARG A 93 -6.62 -4.00 24.37
CA ARG A 93 -5.40 -3.21 24.57
C ARG A 93 -5.15 -2.89 26.04
N VAL A 94 -6.18 -2.53 26.79
CA VAL A 94 -6.07 -2.26 28.24
C VAL A 94 -5.65 -3.53 28.97
N LEU A 95 -6.35 -4.65 28.74
CA LEU A 95 -6.02 -5.93 29.37
C LEU A 95 -4.61 -6.41 29.01
N ALA A 96 -4.16 -6.20 27.77
CA ALA A 96 -2.80 -6.52 27.37
C ALA A 96 -1.76 -5.68 28.12
N LYS A 97 -2.00 -4.37 28.29
CA LYS A 97 -1.12 -3.49 29.07
C LYS A 97 -1.06 -3.90 30.53
N GLU A 98 -2.21 -4.13 31.16
CA GLU A 98 -2.30 -4.57 32.56
C GLU A 98 -1.53 -5.88 32.78
N ARG A 99 -1.63 -6.84 31.85
CA ARG A 99 -0.86 -8.09 31.92
C ARG A 99 0.65 -7.85 31.87
N VAL A 100 1.11 -7.01 30.95
CA VAL A 100 2.54 -6.64 30.83
C VAL A 100 3.03 -5.93 32.09
N GLU A 101 2.25 -5.01 32.64
CA GLU A 101 2.57 -4.28 33.87
C GLU A 101 2.63 -5.21 35.08
N LEU A 102 1.69 -6.15 35.21
CA LEU A 102 1.69 -7.16 36.27
C LEU A 102 2.91 -8.08 36.16
N GLU A 103 3.27 -8.53 34.97
CA GLU A 103 4.47 -9.34 34.75
C GLU A 103 5.76 -8.56 35.05
N ALA A 104 5.84 -7.30 34.63
CA ALA A 104 6.96 -6.42 34.91
C ALA A 104 7.12 -6.18 36.42
N SER A 105 6.02 -5.92 37.13
CA SER A 105 6.00 -5.74 38.58
C SER A 105 6.43 -7.01 39.33
N ARG A 106 5.92 -8.19 38.91
CA ARG A 106 6.36 -9.49 39.46
C ARG A 106 7.86 -9.72 39.24
N ARG A 107 8.36 -9.39 38.04
CA ARG A 107 9.79 -9.48 37.71
C ARG A 107 10.62 -8.54 38.59
N GLN A 108 10.20 -7.29 38.74
CA GLN A 108 10.88 -6.30 39.59
C GLN A 108 10.93 -6.76 41.05
N SER A 109 9.80 -7.19 41.61
CA SER A 109 9.73 -7.72 42.98
C SER A 109 10.69 -8.91 43.19
N ARG A 110 10.79 -9.82 42.21
CA ARG A 110 11.76 -10.92 42.25
C ARG A 110 13.20 -10.43 42.23
N LEU A 111 13.52 -9.46 41.37
CA LEU A 111 14.84 -8.85 41.30
C LEU A 111 15.20 -8.12 42.59
N ASP A 112 14.26 -7.39 43.19
CA ASP A 112 14.45 -6.68 44.46
C ASP A 112 14.72 -7.66 45.60
N CYS A 113 14.04 -8.80 45.63
CA CYS A 113 14.31 -9.87 46.60
C CYS A 113 15.73 -10.43 46.44
N ILE A 114 16.15 -10.71 45.20
CA ILE A 114 17.53 -11.18 44.91
C ILE A 114 18.55 -10.10 45.30
N ALA A 115 18.29 -8.84 44.93
CA ALA A 115 19.16 -7.72 45.25
C ALA A 115 19.33 -7.60 46.77
N LYS A 116 18.24 -7.69 47.56
CA LYS A 116 18.32 -7.69 49.03
C LYS A 116 19.14 -8.86 49.59
N LYS A 117 19.04 -10.06 48.99
CA LYS A 117 19.81 -11.25 49.43
C LYS A 117 21.30 -11.18 49.09
N VAL A 118 21.64 -10.65 47.92
CA VAL A 118 23.02 -10.61 47.41
C VAL A 118 23.74 -9.31 47.81
N ARG A 119 23.00 -8.25 48.16
CA ARG A 119 23.57 -6.95 48.53
C ARG A 119 24.57 -7.11 49.68
N PRO A 120 25.86 -6.81 49.45
CA PRO A 120 26.85 -6.85 50.51
C PRO A 120 26.49 -5.83 51.59
N VAL A 121 26.38 -6.27 52.84
CA VAL A 121 26.24 -5.37 53.98
C VAL A 121 27.63 -4.86 54.33
N VAL A 122 28.03 -3.78 53.67
CA VAL A 122 29.31 -3.09 53.93
C VAL A 122 28.99 -1.73 54.54
N LYS A 123 29.72 -1.34 55.58
CA LYS A 123 29.60 0.00 56.17
C LYS A 123 29.95 1.04 55.10
N SER A 124 29.23 2.17 55.09
CA SER A 124 29.56 3.28 54.21
C SER A 124 30.94 3.80 54.57
N ASP A 125 31.91 3.58 53.69
CA ASP A 125 33.29 4.02 53.83
C ASP A 125 33.58 5.05 52.72
N PRO A 126 33.46 6.36 53.00
CA PRO A 126 33.68 7.40 52.01
C PRO A 126 35.15 7.48 51.56
N GLU A 127 36.10 7.08 52.40
CA GLU A 127 37.53 7.08 52.04
C GLU A 127 37.84 6.04 50.97
N ARG A 128 37.08 4.95 50.88
CA ARG A 128 37.19 3.98 49.78
C ARG A 128 36.90 4.59 48.40
N ILE A 129 36.04 5.61 48.32
CA ILE A 129 35.67 6.25 47.07
C ILE A 129 36.79 7.19 46.59
N THR A 130 37.45 7.86 47.52
CA THR A 130 38.50 8.85 47.22
C THR A 130 39.91 8.26 47.22
N SER A 131 40.13 7.11 47.86
CA SER A 131 41.43 6.47 47.93
C SER A 131 41.83 5.77 46.64
N GLU A 132 43.14 5.78 46.37
CA GLU A 132 43.72 5.08 45.24
C GLU A 132 43.56 3.57 45.37
N THR A 133 42.94 2.95 44.36
CA THR A 133 42.83 1.49 44.29
C THR A 133 44.23 0.85 44.22
N ARG A 134 44.37 -0.38 44.74
CA ARG A 134 45.63 -1.13 44.70
C ARG A 134 46.14 -1.30 43.26
N ALA A 135 45.24 -1.51 42.30
CA ALA A 135 45.58 -1.60 40.89
C ALA A 135 46.12 -0.26 40.35
N TRP A 136 45.54 0.87 40.77
CA TRP A 136 46.04 2.20 40.40
C TRP A 136 47.44 2.47 40.96
N ARG A 137 47.69 2.11 42.22
CA ARG A 137 49.01 2.20 42.85
C ARG A 137 50.07 1.37 42.11
N ILE A 138 49.77 0.11 41.82
CA ILE A 138 50.67 -0.78 41.06
C ILE A 138 50.94 -0.20 39.67
N LYS A 139 49.91 0.31 38.98
CA LYS A 139 50.07 0.94 37.66
C LYS A 139 50.93 2.21 37.74
N LEU A 140 50.79 2.99 38.80
CA LEU A 140 51.58 4.20 39.00
C LEU A 140 53.05 3.85 39.30
N GLU A 141 53.29 2.82 40.12
CA GLU A 141 54.62 2.28 40.38
C GLU A 141 55.27 1.72 39.11
N GLN A 142 54.53 0.94 38.32
CA GLN A 142 54.99 0.43 37.02
C GLN A 142 55.30 1.57 36.06
N ARG A 143 54.45 2.60 35.98
CA ARG A 143 54.74 3.78 35.15
C ARG A 143 55.97 4.54 35.61
N ARG A 144 56.23 4.61 36.92
CA ARG A 144 57.45 5.23 37.44
C ARG A 144 58.68 4.42 37.05
N GLN A 145 58.62 3.10 37.20
CA GLN A 145 59.69 2.18 36.77
C GLN A 145 59.90 2.21 35.25
N GLU A 146 58.83 2.25 34.46
CA GLU A 146 58.89 2.41 33.01
C GLU A 146 59.46 3.77 32.62
N ALA A 147 59.11 4.85 33.33
CA ALA A 147 59.68 6.17 33.08
C ALA A 147 61.16 6.25 33.47
N GLU A 148 61.58 5.56 34.53
CA GLU A 148 62.99 5.41 34.92
C GLU A 148 63.77 4.60 33.87
N LEU A 149 63.23 3.46 33.43
CA LEU A 149 63.81 2.65 32.35
C LEU A 149 63.82 3.37 31.01
N LEU A 150 62.79 4.16 30.70
CA LEU A 150 62.73 4.97 29.48
C LEU A 150 63.71 6.15 29.56
N ALA A 151 63.94 6.73 30.74
CA ALA A 151 65.00 7.73 30.93
C ALA A 151 66.39 7.12 30.76
N GLU A 152 66.61 5.88 31.20
CA GLU A 152 67.84 5.12 30.94
C GLU A 152 68.00 4.72 29.46
N LEU A 153 66.89 4.47 28.75
CA LEU A 153 66.87 4.10 27.32
C LEU A 153 66.83 5.30 26.37
N GLU A 154 66.42 6.49 26.81
CA GLU A 154 66.46 7.73 26.01
C GLU A 154 67.91 8.16 25.70
N GLU A 155 68.91 7.65 26.45
CA GLU A 155 70.32 7.74 26.07
C GLU A 155 70.68 6.82 24.88
N PHE A 156 69.78 5.92 24.43
CA PHE A 156 70.06 4.87 23.44
C PHE A 156 68.90 4.64 22.43
N VAL A 157 68.56 5.69 21.66
CA VAL A 157 67.88 5.65 20.33
C VAL A 157 66.34 5.41 20.28
N PRO A 158 65.55 6.27 19.58
CA PRO A 158 64.13 6.02 19.29
C PRO A 158 63.89 5.21 18.00
N SER A 159 63.18 4.07 18.08
CA SER A 159 62.76 3.25 16.93
C SER A 159 61.29 2.77 17.03
N HIS A 160 60.34 3.66 17.34
CA HIS A 160 58.92 3.28 17.49
C HIS A 160 57.97 3.78 16.38
N LEU A 161 58.47 4.18 15.21
CA LEU A 161 57.61 4.68 14.11
C LEU A 161 57.60 3.79 12.85
N MET A 162 57.61 2.46 13.00
CA MET A 162 57.48 1.51 11.87
C MET A 162 56.23 0.64 11.99
N THR A 163 55.04 1.23 12.05
CA THR A 163 53.78 0.49 11.89
C THR A 163 53.38 0.42 10.42
N SER A 164 53.45 -0.77 9.82
CA SER A 164 52.93 -1.02 8.47
C SER A 164 51.39 -1.03 8.47
N LEU A 165 50.77 -0.15 7.69
CA LEU A 165 49.32 -0.13 7.50
C LEU A 165 48.86 -1.38 6.74
N THR A 166 48.08 -2.25 7.39
CA THR A 166 47.44 -3.41 6.75
C THR A 166 46.23 -2.96 5.95
N THR A 167 46.45 -2.51 4.70
CA THR A 167 45.40 -2.08 3.77
C THR A 167 45.50 -2.85 2.45
N PHE A 168 44.44 -2.77 1.63
CA PHE A 168 44.43 -3.37 0.30
C PHE A 168 45.28 -2.55 -0.68
N SER A 169 46.03 -3.23 -1.55
CA SER A 169 46.75 -2.61 -2.66
C SER A 169 45.78 -2.30 -3.81
N ASP A 170 46.07 -1.28 -4.63
CA ASP A 170 45.29 -0.93 -5.82
C ASP A 170 45.09 -2.14 -6.74
N SER A 171 46.12 -2.98 -6.90
CA SER A 171 46.02 -4.21 -7.69
C SER A 171 44.94 -5.17 -7.18
N GLN A 172 44.79 -5.27 -5.85
CA GLN A 172 43.77 -6.09 -5.20
C GLN A 172 42.37 -5.49 -5.35
N LEU A 173 42.26 -4.16 -5.32
CA LEU A 173 41.00 -3.45 -5.56
C LEU A 173 40.50 -3.65 -7.00
N TYR A 174 41.38 -3.59 -8.00
CA TYR A 174 41.02 -3.83 -9.39
C TYR A 174 40.75 -5.31 -9.72
N ALA A 175 41.36 -6.23 -8.97
CA ALA A 175 41.08 -7.66 -9.14
C ALA A 175 39.63 -8.00 -8.74
N ASP A 176 39.10 -7.34 -7.70
CA ASP A 176 37.78 -7.65 -7.18
C ASP A 176 36.65 -7.33 -8.18
N ARG A 177 35.77 -8.31 -8.41
CA ARG A 177 34.68 -8.23 -9.39
C ARG A 177 33.64 -7.20 -8.96
N ARG A 178 33.33 -7.17 -7.67
CA ARG A 178 32.35 -6.23 -7.12
C ARG A 178 32.81 -4.79 -7.33
N THR A 179 34.06 -4.49 -6.99
CA THR A 179 34.65 -3.15 -7.16
C THR A 179 34.62 -2.68 -8.63
N ARG A 180 34.96 -3.57 -9.57
CA ARG A 180 34.88 -3.26 -11.02
C ARG A 180 33.46 -2.95 -11.48
N LEU A 181 32.48 -3.73 -11.06
CA LEU A 181 31.07 -3.52 -11.42
C LEU A 181 30.54 -2.21 -10.82
N THR A 182 30.85 -1.93 -9.55
CA THR A 182 30.48 -0.66 -8.90
C THR A 182 31.07 0.53 -9.65
N ALA A 183 32.35 0.48 -10.02
CA ALA A 183 33.00 1.56 -10.77
C ALA A 183 32.36 1.77 -12.16
N ALA A 184 32.01 0.69 -12.86
CA ALA A 184 31.32 0.76 -14.15
C ALA A 184 29.88 1.30 -14.05
N LEU A 185 29.14 0.92 -13.00
CA LEU A 185 27.79 1.44 -12.75
C LEU A 185 27.83 2.92 -12.34
N HIS A 186 28.86 3.31 -11.60
CA HIS A 186 29.11 4.70 -11.23
C HIS A 186 29.45 5.55 -12.46
N SER A 187 30.34 5.09 -13.34
CA SER A 187 30.67 5.82 -14.58
C SER A 187 29.48 5.91 -15.54
N ALA A 188 28.56 4.94 -15.51
CA ALA A 188 27.31 4.96 -16.25
C ALA A 188 26.19 5.79 -15.58
N GLY A 189 26.41 6.34 -14.37
CA GLY A 189 25.39 7.10 -13.63
C GLY A 189 24.22 6.26 -13.10
N LEU A 190 24.37 4.94 -12.99
CA LEU A 190 23.32 3.99 -12.61
C LEU A 190 23.46 3.46 -11.18
N LEU A 191 24.45 3.91 -10.42
CA LEU A 191 24.80 3.33 -9.12
C LEU A 191 23.64 3.35 -8.10
N ASP A 192 22.80 4.40 -8.11
CA ASP A 192 21.69 4.56 -7.17
C ASP A 192 20.40 3.81 -7.58
N SER A 193 20.38 3.26 -8.80
CA SER A 193 19.22 2.56 -9.33
C SER A 193 18.92 1.24 -8.60
N ASP A 194 17.65 0.82 -8.63
CA ASP A 194 17.25 -0.52 -8.17
C ASP A 194 18.00 -1.63 -8.94
N TYR A 195 18.35 -1.36 -10.20
CA TYR A 195 19.14 -2.26 -11.05
C TYR A 195 20.56 -2.48 -10.49
N ALA A 196 21.26 -1.41 -10.10
CA ALA A 196 22.58 -1.54 -9.48
C ALA A 196 22.50 -2.29 -8.15
N ARG A 197 21.47 -2.04 -7.34
CA ARG A 197 21.27 -2.74 -6.05
C ARG A 197 21.05 -4.24 -6.22
N THR A 198 20.20 -4.63 -7.18
CA THR A 198 19.92 -6.05 -7.48
C THR A 198 21.11 -6.75 -8.12
N LEU A 199 21.83 -6.08 -9.01
CA LEU A 199 23.02 -6.64 -9.64
C LEU A 199 24.13 -6.85 -8.62
N LEU A 200 24.45 -5.83 -7.82
CA LEU A 200 25.52 -5.91 -6.83
C LEU A 200 25.20 -6.91 -5.71
N SER A 201 23.94 -7.11 -5.32
CA SER A 201 23.60 -8.12 -4.30
C SER A 201 23.85 -9.57 -4.77
N GLY A 202 23.80 -9.82 -6.08
CA GLY A 202 24.10 -11.12 -6.67
C GLY A 202 25.60 -11.45 -6.82
N VAL A 203 26.48 -10.45 -6.72
CA VAL A 203 27.93 -10.64 -6.92
C VAL A 203 28.55 -11.34 -5.72
N GLN A 204 29.09 -12.54 -5.95
CA GLN A 204 29.81 -13.30 -4.93
C GLN A 204 31.20 -12.69 -4.66
N PRO A 205 31.65 -12.65 -3.39
CA PRO A 205 32.98 -12.16 -3.06
C PRO A 205 34.06 -13.10 -3.63
N THR A 206 35.19 -12.52 -4.04
CA THR A 206 36.33 -13.27 -4.61
C THR A 206 36.95 -14.25 -3.60
N VAL A 207 36.90 -13.90 -2.32
CA VAL A 207 37.35 -14.75 -1.21
C VAL A 207 36.13 -15.08 -0.34
N PRO A 208 35.88 -16.36 -0.02
CA PRO A 208 34.78 -16.71 0.85
C PRO A 208 34.95 -16.08 2.23
N PRO A 209 33.85 -15.69 2.91
CA PRO A 209 33.92 -15.21 4.27
C PRO A 209 34.57 -16.26 5.17
N ARG A 210 35.27 -15.80 6.21
CA ARG A 210 35.92 -16.68 7.18
C ARG A 210 34.89 -17.59 7.85
N LYS A 211 35.29 -18.80 8.25
CA LYS A 211 34.39 -19.87 8.73
C LYS A 211 33.53 -19.46 9.93
N ASP A 212 34.07 -18.62 10.80
CA ASP A 212 33.43 -18.02 11.97
C ASP A 212 32.40 -16.93 11.62
N SER A 213 32.53 -16.32 10.43
CA SER A 213 31.61 -15.30 9.91
C SER A 213 30.55 -15.85 8.95
N GLN A 214 30.55 -17.17 8.70
CA GLN A 214 29.59 -17.80 7.82
C GLN A 214 28.26 -18.05 8.54
N THR A 215 27.15 -17.62 7.92
CA THR A 215 25.81 -17.94 8.42
C THR A 215 25.45 -19.40 8.10
N CYS A 216 24.59 -20.04 8.90
CA CYS A 216 24.17 -21.43 8.69
C CYS A 216 23.68 -21.73 7.26
N GLU A 217 23.07 -20.76 6.59
CA GLU A 217 22.61 -20.89 5.19
C GLU A 217 23.77 -20.90 4.18
N GLN A 218 24.80 -20.10 4.40
CA GLN A 218 26.00 -20.05 3.55
C GLN A 218 26.81 -21.35 3.69
N LEU A 219 26.89 -21.91 4.89
CA LEU A 219 27.51 -23.23 5.13
C LEU A 219 26.77 -24.35 4.37
N LYS A 220 25.44 -24.33 4.36
CA LYS A 220 24.62 -25.30 3.61
C LYS A 220 24.85 -25.22 2.09
N GLN A 221 25.03 -24.01 1.55
CA GLN A 221 25.31 -23.81 0.12
C GLN A 221 26.72 -24.27 -0.28
N ILE A 222 27.70 -24.13 0.62
CA ILE A 222 29.07 -24.62 0.39
C ILE A 222 29.12 -26.15 0.44
N LEU A 223 28.33 -26.77 1.33
CA LEU A 223 28.30 -28.23 1.52
C LEU A 223 27.47 -28.96 0.44
N ASN A 224 26.46 -28.31 -0.15
CA ASN A 224 25.57 -28.88 -1.17
C ASN A 224 25.51 -27.98 -2.43
N PRO A 225 26.47 -28.09 -3.36
CA PRO A 225 26.52 -27.24 -4.56
C PRO A 225 25.45 -27.56 -5.61
N GLU A 226 24.81 -28.73 -5.54
CA GLU A 226 23.86 -29.27 -6.53
C GLU A 226 22.45 -28.63 -6.50
N SER A 227 22.13 -27.75 -5.54
CA SER A 227 20.76 -27.22 -5.38
C SER A 227 20.44 -25.98 -6.24
N LYS A 228 21.30 -25.61 -7.20
CA LYS A 228 21.07 -24.49 -8.13
C LYS A 228 20.74 -25.03 -9.52
N GLY A 229 19.49 -25.42 -9.69
CA GLY A 229 18.96 -25.92 -10.96
C GLY A 229 17.45 -26.12 -10.93
N SER A 230 16.70 -25.05 -10.68
CA SER A 230 15.30 -24.84 -11.12
C SER A 230 14.92 -23.39 -10.89
#